data_AF-A0A942JGJ6-F1
#
_entry.id   AF-A0A942JGJ6-F1
#
_cell.length_a   1.000
_cell.length_b   1.000
_cell.length_c   1.000
_cell.angle_alpha   90.00
_cell.angle_beta   90.00
_cell.angle_gamma   90.00
#
_symmetry.space_group_name_H-M   'P 1'
#
loop_
_entity.id
_entity.type
_entity.pdbx_description
1 polymer ?
#
loop_
_entity_poly.entity_id
_entity_poly.type
_entity_poly.pdbx_seq_one_letter_code
_entity_poly.pdbx_strand_id
1 'polypeptide(L)'
;MNEQYGHAIGRVRSKERKLLDRAKIDRMAEARNTEEALKVLGETEYAHSLASFASVHDFDKVLDQELCRTYQEIRQLTPKLVSLFACKFDYHNLKVLFKSYHLGEKRGDLLVHGVGNIPVEDLARAVNEDNYSSLPLHMRRAARRVTEVFRLESDPQKADMLLEKAMYAQMAELVATLPSALLKNYFTSLVDLLNIKTFLRVKRANRAKEFLELALLPGGSLDITAVVQLMEPLEVLIDRLMHTPYARAVEEGVHSYQKTDTLTRFEKLADDFLLKVAKRAKYLMSGPEPVAGYLLAKENELKLLRIIMVGKINRLPTEEIKERLRDAYV
;
A
#
# COMPACT_ATOMS: atom_id res chain seq x y z
N MET A 1 -9.99 25.71 -16.22
CA MET A 1 -10.17 24.86 -15.02
C MET A 1 -10.77 23.54 -15.46
N ASN A 2 -10.24 22.41 -15.02
CA ASN A 2 -10.87 21.11 -15.29
C ASN A 2 -12.08 20.98 -14.35
N GLU A 3 -13.26 21.44 -14.79
CA GLU A 3 -14.51 21.49 -13.98
C GLU A 3 -14.81 20.14 -13.29
N GLN A 4 -14.35 19.05 -13.90
CA GLN A 4 -14.48 17.68 -13.40
C GLN A 4 -14.04 17.47 -11.94
N TYR A 5 -13.04 18.21 -11.44
CA TYR A 5 -12.52 18.02 -10.08
C TYR A 5 -13.05 19.02 -9.06
N GLY A 6 -13.67 20.13 -9.47
CA GLY A 6 -14.08 21.20 -8.54
C GLY A 6 -15.05 20.71 -7.45
N HIS A 7 -16.12 20.01 -7.85
CA HIS A 7 -17.07 19.41 -6.92
C HIS A 7 -16.43 18.32 -6.04
N ALA A 8 -15.57 17.48 -6.64
CA ALA A 8 -14.86 16.42 -5.92
C ALA A 8 -13.93 16.98 -4.83
N ILE A 9 -13.19 18.03 -5.15
CA ILE A 9 -12.31 18.75 -4.21
C ILE A 9 -13.12 19.29 -3.05
N GLY A 10 -14.24 19.99 -3.30
CA GLY A 10 -15.10 20.52 -2.23
C GLY A 10 -15.57 19.44 -1.25
N ARG A 11 -16.02 18.28 -1.77
CA ARG A 11 -16.44 17.14 -0.93
C ARG A 11 -15.27 16.56 -0.14
N VAL A 12 -14.11 16.39 -0.78
CA VAL A 12 -12.92 15.85 -0.14
C VAL A 12 -12.39 16.79 0.95
N ARG A 13 -12.35 18.11 0.73
CA ARG A 13 -11.89 19.08 1.75
C ARG A 13 -12.75 19.06 3.01
N SER A 14 -14.06 18.89 2.87
CA SER A 14 -14.96 18.71 4.02
C SER A 14 -14.62 17.44 4.81
N LYS A 15 -14.28 16.36 4.11
CA LYS A 15 -13.89 15.07 4.70
C LYS A 15 -12.48 15.07 5.30
N GLU A 16 -11.53 15.81 4.72
CA GLU A 16 -10.17 15.95 5.28
C GLU A 16 -10.20 16.46 6.74
N ARG A 17 -11.19 17.28 7.10
CA ARG A 17 -11.37 17.79 8.48
C ARG A 17 -11.78 16.72 9.49
N LYS A 18 -12.22 15.54 9.02
CA LYS A 18 -12.65 14.42 9.84
C LYS A 18 -11.57 13.34 10.03
N LEU A 19 -10.46 13.46 9.29
CA LEU A 19 -9.30 12.60 9.47
C LEU A 19 -8.77 12.68 10.90
N LEU A 20 -8.17 11.59 11.35
CA LEU A 20 -7.52 11.49 12.64
C LEU A 20 -6.24 12.32 12.63
N ASP A 21 -6.21 13.31 13.51
CA ASP A 21 -5.02 14.09 13.82
C ASP A 21 -4.03 13.28 14.67
N ARG A 22 -2.81 13.80 14.76
CA ARG A 22 -1.73 13.18 15.55
C ARG A 22 -2.11 12.97 17.02
N ALA A 23 -2.84 13.91 17.62
CA ALA A 23 -3.22 13.83 19.04
C ALA A 23 -4.16 12.65 19.31
N LYS A 24 -5.13 12.39 18.43
CA LYS A 24 -6.01 11.21 18.54
C LYS A 24 -5.23 9.91 18.35
N ILE A 25 -4.34 9.85 17.36
CA ILE A 25 -3.49 8.68 17.10
C ILE A 25 -2.62 8.36 18.33
N ASP A 26 -1.99 9.36 18.93
CA ASP A 26 -1.15 9.17 20.11
C ASP A 26 -1.99 8.79 21.34
N ARG A 27 -3.16 9.41 21.56
CA ARG A 27 -4.12 8.99 22.62
C ARG A 27 -4.52 7.52 22.48
N MET A 28 -4.80 7.05 21.26
CA MET A 28 -5.13 5.65 21.01
C MET A 28 -3.92 4.73 21.29
N ALA A 29 -2.72 5.14 20.89
CA ALA A 29 -1.50 4.39 21.16
C ALA A 29 -1.17 4.30 22.66
N GLU A 30 -1.54 5.32 23.44
CA GLU A 30 -1.34 5.37 24.90
C GLU A 30 -2.42 4.65 25.70
N ALA A 31 -3.54 4.28 25.08
CA ALA A 31 -4.62 3.53 25.73
C ALA A 31 -4.12 2.24 26.40
N ARG A 32 -4.68 1.88 27.56
CA ARG A 32 -4.18 0.73 28.34
C ARG A 32 -4.47 -0.62 27.70
N ASN A 33 -5.58 -0.69 26.96
CA ASN A 33 -6.05 -1.90 26.29
C ASN A 33 -6.82 -1.55 25.01
N THR A 34 -7.24 -2.59 24.30
CA THR A 34 -7.97 -2.49 23.04
C THR A 34 -9.31 -1.76 23.21
N GLU A 35 -10.01 -1.99 24.32
CA GLU A 35 -11.30 -1.36 24.61
C GLU A 35 -11.18 0.15 24.81
N GLU A 36 -10.17 0.62 25.54
CA GLU A 36 -9.87 2.05 25.68
C GLU A 36 -9.47 2.69 24.35
N ALA A 37 -8.69 2.00 23.52
CA ALA A 37 -8.36 2.49 22.17
C ALA A 37 -9.62 2.63 21.30
N LEU A 38 -10.54 1.67 21.37
CA LEU A 38 -11.83 1.72 20.66
C LEU A 38 -12.73 2.83 21.19
N LYS A 39 -12.71 3.15 22.49
CA LYS A 39 -13.46 4.30 23.03
C LYS A 39 -12.97 5.61 22.41
N VAL A 40 -11.65 5.80 22.30
CA VAL A 40 -11.08 6.98 21.64
C VAL A 40 -11.49 7.01 20.15
N LEU A 41 -11.46 5.87 19.46
CA LEU A 41 -11.94 5.78 18.07
C LEU A 41 -13.44 6.11 17.96
N GLY A 42 -14.24 5.75 18.96
CA GLY A 42 -15.66 6.07 19.05
C GLY A 42 -15.98 7.56 19.24
N GLU A 43 -14.98 8.40 19.57
CA GLU A 43 -15.13 9.87 19.59
C GLU A 43 -15.02 10.50 18.18
N THR A 44 -14.81 9.68 17.14
CA THR A 44 -14.43 10.14 15.80
C THR A 44 -15.48 9.79 14.75
N GLU A 45 -15.20 10.05 13.48
CA GLU A 45 -16.11 9.64 12.41
C GLU A 45 -16.34 8.12 12.38
N TYR A 46 -15.45 7.30 12.95
CA TYR A 46 -15.61 5.85 13.00
C TYR A 46 -16.71 5.36 13.95
N ALA A 47 -17.29 6.21 14.80
CA ALA A 47 -18.29 5.83 15.80
C ALA A 47 -19.48 5.04 15.23
N HIS A 48 -19.95 5.41 14.04
CA HIS A 48 -21.08 4.74 13.37
C HIS A 48 -20.72 3.32 12.92
N SER A 49 -19.49 3.10 12.48
CA SER A 49 -18.96 1.79 12.08
C SER A 49 -18.74 0.90 13.31
N LEU A 50 -18.40 1.51 14.46
CA LEU A 50 -18.25 0.79 15.72
C LEU A 50 -19.60 0.32 16.32
N ALA A 51 -20.72 0.92 15.97
CA ALA A 51 -22.03 0.52 16.49
C ALA A 51 -22.45 -0.91 16.08
N SER A 52 -21.79 -1.49 15.07
CA SER A 52 -22.08 -2.82 14.54
C SER A 52 -21.29 -3.96 15.21
N PHE A 53 -20.61 -3.71 16.32
CA PHE A 53 -19.67 -4.67 16.92
C PHE A 53 -20.30 -5.77 17.77
N ALA A 54 -19.70 -6.96 17.67
CA ALA A 54 -19.83 -8.04 18.65
C ALA A 54 -18.50 -8.33 19.41
N SER A 55 -17.32 -8.04 18.83
CA SER A 55 -16.01 -8.34 19.44
C SER A 55 -14.88 -7.40 18.99
N VAL A 56 -13.84 -7.26 19.82
CA VAL A 56 -12.58 -6.53 19.52
C VAL A 56 -11.82 -7.12 18.32
N HIS A 57 -12.08 -8.37 17.97
CA HIS A 57 -11.47 -9.05 16.83
C HIS A 57 -12.10 -8.67 15.48
N ASP A 58 -13.26 -8.00 15.47
CA ASP A 58 -13.91 -7.53 14.25
C ASP A 58 -13.37 -6.17 13.74
N PHE A 59 -12.34 -5.60 14.39
CA PHE A 59 -11.84 -4.28 14.03
C PHE A 59 -11.36 -4.21 12.56
N ASP A 60 -10.73 -5.27 12.04
CA ASP A 60 -10.26 -5.29 10.66
C ASP A 60 -11.41 -5.16 9.67
N LYS A 61 -12.57 -5.77 9.96
CA LYS A 61 -13.78 -5.61 9.14
C LYS A 61 -14.26 -4.18 9.11
N VAL A 62 -14.16 -3.45 10.22
CA VAL A 62 -14.50 -2.01 10.25
C VAL A 62 -13.56 -1.21 9.38
N LEU A 63 -12.25 -1.47 9.45
CA LEU A 63 -11.30 -0.77 8.58
C LEU A 63 -11.56 -1.07 7.11
N ASP A 64 -11.89 -2.32 6.77
CA ASP A 64 -12.19 -2.73 5.40
C ASP A 64 -13.52 -2.16 4.90
N GLN A 65 -14.54 -2.06 5.76
CA GLN A 65 -15.81 -1.38 5.45
C GLN A 65 -15.60 0.12 5.21
N GLU A 66 -14.82 0.79 6.05
CA GLU A 66 -14.51 2.21 5.88
C GLU A 66 -13.67 2.48 4.63
N LEU A 67 -12.74 1.58 4.31
CA LEU A 67 -12.01 1.60 3.05
C LEU A 67 -12.95 1.48 1.86
N CYS A 68 -13.82 0.46 1.86
CA CYS A 68 -14.81 0.21 0.81
C CYS A 68 -15.73 1.41 0.61
N ARG A 69 -16.31 1.93 1.70
CA ARG A 69 -17.15 3.12 1.67
C ARG A 69 -16.43 4.32 1.08
N THR A 70 -15.21 4.61 1.55
CA THR A 70 -14.41 5.73 1.05
C THR A 70 -14.16 5.59 -0.45
N TYR A 71 -13.74 4.41 -0.90
CA TYR A 71 -13.47 4.16 -2.31
C TYR A 71 -14.72 4.30 -3.17
N GLN A 72 -15.87 3.74 -2.75
CA GLN A 72 -17.13 3.86 -3.49
C GLN A 72 -17.60 5.31 -3.59
N GLU A 73 -17.55 6.07 -2.50
CA GLU A 73 -17.95 7.48 -2.50
C GLU A 73 -17.07 8.33 -3.43
N ILE A 74 -15.75 8.14 -3.39
CA ILE A 74 -14.83 8.91 -4.25
C ILE A 74 -14.89 8.41 -5.72
N ARG A 75 -15.21 7.13 -5.95
CA ARG A 75 -15.36 6.55 -7.30
C ARG A 75 -16.52 7.19 -8.05
N GLN A 76 -17.62 7.53 -7.36
CA GLN A 76 -18.73 8.28 -7.95
C GLN A 76 -18.31 9.67 -8.46
N LEU A 77 -17.27 10.26 -7.86
CA LEU A 77 -16.79 11.60 -8.20
C LEU A 77 -15.67 11.57 -9.25
N THR A 78 -14.74 10.61 -9.14
CA THR A 78 -13.50 10.58 -9.91
C THR A 78 -13.11 9.14 -10.30
N PRO A 79 -13.94 8.45 -11.11
CA PRO A 79 -13.79 7.01 -11.35
C PRO A 79 -12.43 6.63 -11.95
N LYS A 80 -11.90 7.45 -12.88
CA LYS A 80 -10.58 7.22 -13.49
C LYS A 80 -9.44 7.31 -12.46
N LEU A 81 -9.49 8.28 -11.56
CA LEU A 81 -8.49 8.45 -10.50
C LEU A 81 -8.57 7.29 -9.51
N VAL A 82 -9.77 6.94 -9.04
CA VAL A 82 -9.96 5.81 -8.13
C VAL A 82 -9.50 4.51 -8.77
N SER A 83 -9.69 4.32 -10.08
CA SER A 83 -9.28 3.09 -10.75
C SER A 83 -7.78 2.82 -10.65
N LEU A 84 -6.95 3.87 -10.67
CA LEU A 84 -5.52 3.76 -10.42
C LEU A 84 -5.22 3.22 -9.01
N PHE A 85 -5.83 3.81 -7.98
CA PHE A 85 -5.59 3.40 -6.59
C PHE A 85 -6.20 2.02 -6.29
N ALA A 86 -7.36 1.71 -6.87
CA ALA A 86 -8.09 0.47 -6.67
C ALA A 86 -7.38 -0.74 -7.30
N CYS A 87 -6.52 -0.51 -8.31
CA CYS A 87 -5.79 -1.54 -9.04
C CYS A 87 -5.07 -2.53 -8.10
N LYS A 88 -4.47 -2.05 -7.00
CA LYS A 88 -3.77 -2.92 -6.06
C LYS A 88 -4.66 -3.95 -5.36
N PHE A 89 -5.93 -3.62 -5.15
CA PHE A 89 -6.87 -4.54 -4.51
C PHE A 89 -7.32 -5.64 -5.48
N ASP A 90 -7.40 -5.34 -6.78
CA ASP A 90 -7.66 -6.36 -7.80
C ASP A 90 -6.53 -7.40 -7.82
N TYR A 91 -5.27 -6.96 -7.82
CA TYR A 91 -4.11 -7.85 -7.78
C TYR A 91 -3.95 -8.57 -6.43
N HIS A 92 -4.30 -7.93 -5.32
CA HIS A 92 -4.37 -8.59 -4.01
C HIS A 92 -5.38 -9.73 -4.02
N ASN A 93 -6.61 -9.48 -4.46
CA ASN A 93 -7.66 -10.48 -4.55
C ASN A 93 -7.26 -11.62 -5.48
N LEU A 94 -6.68 -11.30 -6.65
CA LEU A 94 -6.20 -12.30 -7.60
C LEU A 94 -5.13 -13.21 -6.96
N LYS A 95 -4.18 -12.64 -6.20
CA LYS A 95 -3.17 -13.40 -5.44
C LYS A 95 -3.80 -14.32 -4.41
N VAL A 96 -4.78 -13.83 -3.64
CA VAL A 96 -5.51 -14.64 -2.66
C VAL A 96 -6.23 -15.80 -3.33
N LEU A 97 -6.90 -15.55 -4.45
CA LEU A 97 -7.65 -16.55 -5.22
C LEU A 97 -6.72 -17.63 -5.81
N PHE A 98 -5.60 -17.25 -6.43
CA PHE A 98 -4.62 -18.22 -6.95
C PHE A 98 -4.09 -19.12 -5.85
N LYS A 99 -3.69 -18.55 -4.70
CA LYS A 99 -3.21 -19.35 -3.58
C LYS A 99 -4.29 -20.25 -3.00
N SER A 100 -5.53 -19.75 -2.90
CA SER A 100 -6.66 -20.56 -2.42
C SER A 100 -6.90 -21.76 -3.34
N TYR A 101 -6.90 -21.53 -4.65
CA TYR A 101 -7.13 -22.55 -5.67
C TYR A 101 -6.00 -23.60 -5.70
N HIS A 102 -4.74 -23.16 -5.80
CA HIS A 102 -3.60 -24.07 -5.98
C HIS A 102 -3.11 -24.72 -4.69
N LEU A 103 -3.33 -24.11 -3.52
CA LEU A 103 -2.91 -24.67 -2.23
C LEU A 103 -4.06 -25.40 -1.52
N GLY A 104 -5.28 -25.37 -2.05
CA GLY A 104 -6.46 -26.00 -1.45
C GLY A 104 -6.91 -25.34 -0.14
N GLU A 105 -6.56 -24.08 0.08
CA GLU A 105 -6.85 -23.35 1.30
C GLU A 105 -8.04 -22.39 1.12
N LYS A 106 -8.93 -22.33 2.11
CA LYS A 106 -10.01 -21.34 2.13
C LYS A 106 -9.48 -20.03 2.72
N ARG A 107 -9.22 -19.05 1.86
CA ARG A 107 -8.73 -17.71 2.26
C ARG A 107 -9.68 -16.57 1.87
N GLY A 108 -10.99 -16.87 1.86
CA GLY A 108 -12.02 -15.91 1.47
C GLY A 108 -12.13 -14.71 2.42
N ASP A 109 -11.72 -14.90 3.67
CA ASP A 109 -11.58 -13.86 4.70
C ASP A 109 -10.53 -12.80 4.36
N LEU A 110 -9.56 -13.10 3.48
CA LEU A 110 -8.53 -12.17 3.03
C LEU A 110 -8.94 -11.36 1.78
N LEU A 111 -10.12 -11.63 1.21
CA LEU A 111 -10.62 -10.94 0.02
C LEU A 111 -11.17 -9.55 0.38
N VAL A 112 -10.81 -8.57 -0.43
CA VAL A 112 -11.29 -7.19 -0.28
C VAL A 112 -12.42 -6.94 -1.28
N HIS A 113 -13.65 -6.88 -0.78
CA HIS A 113 -14.84 -6.67 -1.59
C HIS A 113 -15.14 -5.18 -1.81
N GLY A 114 -15.72 -4.82 -2.96
CA GLY A 114 -16.28 -3.49 -3.23
C GLY A 114 -15.28 -2.33 -3.42
N VAL A 115 -13.97 -2.57 -3.30
CA VAL A 115 -12.90 -1.57 -3.49
C VAL A 115 -12.32 -1.62 -4.91
N GLY A 116 -12.03 -2.84 -5.39
CA GLY A 116 -11.38 -3.12 -6.66
C GLY A 116 -12.14 -2.60 -7.90
N ASN A 117 -11.49 -2.64 -9.06
CA ASN A 117 -12.13 -2.34 -10.34
C ASN A 117 -12.88 -3.53 -10.91
N ILE A 118 -12.53 -4.74 -10.49
CA ILE A 118 -13.12 -5.98 -10.97
C ILE A 118 -13.84 -6.65 -9.79
N PRO A 119 -15.11 -7.05 -9.94
CA PRO A 119 -15.80 -7.85 -8.92
C PRO A 119 -14.99 -9.10 -8.55
N VAL A 120 -14.98 -9.43 -7.26
CA VAL A 120 -14.20 -10.58 -6.74
C VAL A 120 -14.69 -11.88 -7.38
N GLU A 121 -15.98 -11.97 -7.66
CA GLU A 121 -16.65 -13.10 -8.29
C GLU A 121 -16.15 -13.33 -9.71
N ASP A 122 -15.87 -12.26 -10.44
CA ASP A 122 -15.33 -12.34 -11.81
C ASP A 122 -13.85 -12.74 -11.80
N LEU A 123 -13.06 -12.24 -10.84
CA LEU A 123 -11.69 -12.72 -10.62
C LEU A 123 -11.66 -14.20 -10.25
N ALA A 124 -12.57 -14.62 -9.35
CA ALA A 124 -12.68 -16.01 -8.92
C ALA A 124 -13.07 -16.93 -10.08
N ARG A 125 -14.05 -16.51 -10.90
CA ARG A 125 -14.43 -17.22 -12.13
C ARG A 125 -13.25 -17.37 -13.08
N ALA A 126 -12.50 -16.29 -13.33
CA ALA A 126 -11.34 -16.32 -14.20
C ALA A 126 -10.25 -17.29 -13.73
N VAL A 127 -9.98 -17.37 -12.42
CA VAL A 127 -9.01 -18.32 -11.84
C VAL A 127 -9.52 -19.77 -11.93
N ASN A 128 -10.78 -20.01 -11.55
CA ASN A 128 -11.35 -21.35 -11.54
C ASN A 128 -11.50 -21.97 -12.95
N GLU A 129 -11.82 -21.15 -13.95
CA GLU A 129 -12.00 -21.58 -15.34
C GLU A 129 -10.71 -21.53 -16.17
N ASP A 130 -9.58 -21.11 -15.58
CA ASP A 130 -8.32 -20.82 -16.29
C ASP A 130 -8.53 -19.91 -17.53
N ASN A 131 -9.48 -18.98 -17.43
CA ASN A 131 -9.91 -18.10 -18.51
C ASN A 131 -9.77 -16.62 -18.12
N TYR A 132 -8.63 -16.04 -18.50
CA TYR A 132 -8.27 -14.66 -18.18
C TYR A 132 -8.64 -13.64 -19.27
N SER A 133 -9.44 -14.03 -20.27
CA SER A 133 -9.75 -13.20 -21.44
C SER A 133 -10.51 -11.91 -21.13
N SER A 134 -11.23 -11.86 -20.01
CA SER A 134 -11.93 -10.67 -19.51
C SER A 134 -11.01 -9.71 -18.72
N LEU A 135 -9.85 -10.18 -18.25
CA LEU A 135 -8.95 -9.39 -17.41
C LEU A 135 -8.14 -8.36 -18.24
N PRO A 136 -7.73 -7.22 -17.62
CA PRO A 136 -6.82 -6.24 -18.23
C PRO A 136 -5.53 -6.89 -18.75
N LEU A 137 -4.89 -6.30 -19.76
CA LEU A 137 -3.78 -6.91 -20.49
C LEU A 137 -2.63 -7.39 -19.59
N HIS A 138 -2.14 -6.53 -18.68
CA HIS A 138 -1.06 -6.88 -17.74
C HIS A 138 -1.48 -8.01 -16.82
N MET A 139 -2.67 -7.90 -16.22
CA MET A 139 -3.23 -8.89 -15.32
C MET A 139 -3.42 -10.24 -16.00
N ARG A 140 -3.95 -10.26 -17.22
CA ARG A 140 -4.15 -11.46 -18.05
C ARG A 140 -2.84 -12.17 -18.34
N ARG A 141 -1.82 -11.42 -18.77
CA ARG A 141 -0.48 -11.98 -19.05
C ARG A 141 0.15 -12.56 -17.79
N ALA A 142 0.03 -11.86 -16.66
CA ALA A 142 0.55 -12.33 -15.39
C ALA A 142 -0.19 -13.59 -14.89
N ALA A 143 -1.53 -13.58 -14.94
CA ALA A 143 -2.37 -14.70 -14.53
C ALA A 143 -2.01 -15.99 -15.28
N ARG A 144 -1.84 -15.93 -16.61
CA ARG A 144 -1.38 -17.09 -17.41
C ARG A 144 -0.04 -17.64 -16.93
N ARG A 145 0.95 -16.76 -16.71
CA ARG A 145 2.28 -17.16 -16.22
C ARG A 145 2.23 -17.71 -14.80
N VAL A 146 1.37 -17.17 -13.95
CA VAL A 146 1.17 -17.66 -12.59
C VAL A 146 0.59 -19.07 -12.61
N THR A 147 -0.39 -19.36 -13.46
CA THR A 147 -0.93 -20.72 -13.65
C THR A 147 0.17 -21.69 -14.07
N GLU A 148 1.04 -21.29 -14.99
CA GLU A 148 2.21 -22.10 -15.41
C GLU A 148 3.18 -22.35 -14.25
N VAL A 149 3.52 -21.32 -13.48
CA VAL A 149 4.41 -21.44 -12.30
C VAL A 149 3.83 -22.40 -11.27
N PHE A 150 2.53 -22.32 -10.95
CA PHE A 150 1.92 -23.26 -10.02
C PHE A 150 1.91 -24.69 -10.56
N ARG A 151 1.66 -24.88 -11.86
CA ARG A 151 1.65 -26.21 -12.50
C ARG A 151 3.03 -26.86 -12.55
N LEU A 152 4.07 -26.09 -12.85
CA LEU A 152 5.41 -26.63 -13.12
C LEU A 152 6.33 -26.62 -11.90
N GLU A 153 6.24 -25.58 -11.07
CA GLU A 153 7.20 -25.31 -10.00
C GLU A 153 6.57 -25.33 -8.62
N SER A 154 5.25 -25.11 -8.53
CA SER A 154 4.53 -24.96 -7.26
C SER A 154 5.18 -23.94 -6.31
N ASP A 155 5.68 -22.83 -6.87
CA ASP A 155 6.36 -21.75 -6.12
C ASP A 155 5.43 -20.53 -5.92
N PRO A 156 4.80 -20.37 -4.74
CA PRO A 156 3.91 -19.25 -4.47
C PRO A 156 4.63 -17.89 -4.42
N GLN A 157 5.94 -17.89 -4.14
CA GLN A 157 6.73 -16.66 -4.06
C GLN A 157 6.97 -16.08 -5.46
N LYS A 158 7.31 -16.94 -6.43
CA LYS A 158 7.42 -16.52 -7.83
C LYS A 158 6.07 -16.03 -8.38
N ALA A 159 4.98 -16.71 -8.04
CA ALA A 159 3.64 -16.27 -8.41
C ALA A 159 3.32 -14.86 -7.88
N ASP A 160 3.63 -14.58 -6.61
CA ASP A 160 3.47 -13.26 -6.01
C ASP A 160 4.26 -12.19 -6.77
N MET A 161 5.54 -12.46 -7.05
CA MET A 161 6.43 -11.53 -7.76
C MET A 161 5.93 -11.20 -9.16
N LEU A 162 5.39 -12.19 -9.89
CA LEU A 162 4.81 -11.98 -11.23
C LEU A 162 3.58 -11.07 -11.19
N LEU A 163 2.69 -11.28 -10.22
CA LEU A 163 1.49 -10.44 -10.04
C LEU A 163 1.87 -9.02 -9.61
N GLU A 164 2.80 -8.87 -8.67
CA GLU A 164 3.27 -7.55 -8.23
C GLU A 164 3.93 -6.77 -9.38
N LYS A 165 4.79 -7.41 -10.18
CA LYS A 165 5.42 -6.77 -11.34
C LYS A 165 4.41 -6.29 -12.37
N ALA A 166 3.37 -7.09 -12.63
CA ALA A 166 2.29 -6.71 -13.54
C ALA A 166 1.40 -5.60 -12.98
N MET A 167 1.13 -5.59 -11.67
CA MET A 167 0.43 -4.50 -11.00
C MET A 167 1.14 -3.17 -11.20
N TYR A 168 2.45 -3.11 -10.92
CA TYR A 168 3.22 -1.88 -11.07
C TYR A 168 3.43 -1.47 -12.53
N ALA A 169 3.53 -2.42 -13.47
CA ALA A 169 3.53 -2.11 -14.90
C ALA A 169 2.22 -1.44 -15.34
N GLN A 170 1.07 -1.99 -14.92
CA GLN A 170 -0.24 -1.42 -15.19
C GLN A 170 -0.42 -0.05 -14.52
N MET A 171 0.01 0.09 -13.26
CA MET A 171 -0.03 1.37 -12.55
C MET A 171 0.84 2.42 -13.25
N ALA A 172 2.03 2.06 -13.75
CA ALA A 172 2.90 2.99 -14.47
C ALA A 172 2.23 3.54 -15.74
N GLU A 173 1.54 2.69 -16.51
CA GLU A 173 0.75 3.14 -17.68
C GLU A 173 -0.38 4.09 -17.27
N LEU A 174 -1.14 3.75 -16.22
CA LEU A 174 -2.21 4.61 -15.71
C LEU A 174 -1.67 5.96 -15.23
N VAL A 175 -0.57 5.97 -14.49
CA VAL A 175 0.10 7.18 -13.99
C VAL A 175 0.64 8.04 -15.12
N ALA A 176 1.16 7.45 -16.20
CA ALA A 176 1.67 8.19 -17.36
C ALA A 176 0.58 9.07 -17.99
N THR A 177 -0.67 8.60 -18.00
CA THR A 177 -1.83 9.33 -18.52
C THR A 177 -2.31 10.48 -17.62
N LEU A 178 -1.86 10.56 -16.37
CA LEU A 178 -2.30 11.61 -15.45
C LEU A 178 -1.64 12.96 -15.77
N PRO A 179 -2.41 14.07 -15.82
CA PRO A 179 -1.89 15.41 -15.98
C PRO A 179 -1.41 15.98 -14.64
N SER A 180 -0.63 15.22 -13.87
CA SER A 180 -0.16 15.62 -12.54
C SER A 180 1.30 15.23 -12.32
N ALA A 181 2.18 16.23 -12.25
CA ALA A 181 3.59 16.01 -11.91
C ALA A 181 3.76 15.50 -10.46
N LEU A 182 2.90 15.96 -9.55
CA LEU A 182 2.92 15.53 -8.14
C LEU A 182 2.60 14.03 -8.02
N LEU A 183 1.53 13.57 -8.66
CA LEU A 183 1.14 12.15 -8.60
C LEU A 183 2.15 11.27 -9.34
N LYS A 184 2.66 11.71 -10.49
CA LYS A 184 3.77 11.02 -11.18
C LYS A 184 4.97 10.85 -10.25
N ASN A 185 5.42 11.92 -9.62
CA ASN A 185 6.51 11.87 -8.64
C ASN A 185 6.21 10.95 -7.45
N TYR A 186 4.97 10.97 -6.93
CA TYR A 186 4.55 10.10 -5.83
C TYR A 186 4.68 8.61 -6.20
N PHE A 187 4.12 8.19 -7.34
CA PHE A 187 4.14 6.78 -7.76
C PHE A 187 5.55 6.32 -8.17
N THR A 188 6.33 7.18 -8.83
CA THR A 188 7.74 6.88 -9.12
C THR A 188 8.54 6.71 -7.82
N SER A 189 8.34 7.59 -6.83
CA SER A 189 8.98 7.48 -5.51
C SER A 189 8.55 6.22 -4.76
N LEU A 190 7.28 5.84 -4.87
CA LEU A 190 6.75 4.61 -4.27
C LEU A 190 7.50 3.39 -4.82
N VAL A 191 7.66 3.29 -6.13
CA VAL A 191 8.38 2.17 -6.77
C VAL A 191 9.85 2.17 -6.38
N ASP A 192 10.51 3.33 -6.39
CA ASP A 192 11.92 3.44 -6.02
C ASP A 192 12.16 2.96 -4.57
N LEU A 193 11.37 3.44 -3.62
CA LEU A 193 11.47 3.03 -2.21
C LEU A 193 11.15 1.55 -2.00
N LEU A 194 10.18 0.99 -2.75
CA LEU A 194 9.88 -0.44 -2.71
C LEU A 194 11.03 -1.27 -3.27
N ASN A 195 11.65 -0.85 -4.36
CA ASN A 195 12.78 -1.57 -4.93
C ASN A 195 14.03 -1.48 -4.04
N ILE A 196 14.30 -0.34 -3.39
CA ILE A 196 15.35 -0.23 -2.35
C ILE A 196 15.05 -1.20 -1.21
N LYS A 197 13.79 -1.24 -0.72
CA LYS A 197 13.37 -2.21 0.29
C LYS A 197 13.62 -3.65 -0.16
N THR A 198 13.24 -3.98 -1.39
CA THR A 198 13.43 -5.31 -1.98
C THR A 198 14.92 -5.66 -2.05
N PHE A 199 15.77 -4.74 -2.48
CA PHE A 199 17.23 -4.90 -2.45
C PHE A 199 17.74 -5.26 -1.04
N LEU A 200 17.36 -4.48 -0.03
CA LEU A 200 17.78 -4.73 1.36
C LEU A 200 17.29 -6.10 1.86
N ARG A 201 16.07 -6.51 1.52
CA ARG A 201 15.52 -7.82 1.90
C ARG A 201 16.22 -8.99 1.21
N VAL A 202 16.54 -8.86 -0.07
CA VAL A 202 17.27 -9.89 -0.84
C VAL A 202 18.68 -10.05 -0.29
N LYS A 203 19.36 -8.93 0.01
CA LYS A 203 20.68 -8.95 0.62
C LYS A 203 20.67 -9.61 2.00
N ARG A 204 19.67 -9.29 2.84
CA ARG A 204 19.47 -9.96 4.13
C ARG A 204 19.28 -11.47 3.98
N ALA A 205 18.49 -11.87 2.99
CA ALA A 205 18.20 -13.28 2.72
C ALA A 205 19.37 -14.00 2.00
N ASN A 206 20.48 -13.32 1.73
CA ASN A 206 21.64 -13.81 0.97
C ASN A 206 21.24 -14.51 -0.34
N ARG A 207 20.25 -13.94 -1.06
CA ARG A 207 19.74 -14.49 -2.32
C ARG A 207 20.53 -13.95 -3.51
N ALA A 208 20.60 -14.77 -4.57
CA ALA A 208 21.35 -14.46 -5.77
C ALA A 208 20.76 -13.27 -6.56
N LYS A 209 21.59 -12.68 -7.42
CA LYS A 209 21.26 -11.50 -8.23
C LYS A 209 20.04 -11.73 -9.13
N GLU A 210 19.92 -12.92 -9.70
CA GLU A 210 18.84 -13.33 -10.58
C GLU A 210 17.48 -13.25 -9.86
N PHE A 211 17.45 -13.58 -8.57
CA PHE A 211 16.24 -13.45 -7.76
C PHE A 211 15.84 -11.98 -7.59
N LEU A 212 16.82 -11.09 -7.44
CA LEU A 212 16.55 -9.66 -7.34
C LEU A 212 16.00 -9.09 -8.64
N GLU A 213 16.58 -9.42 -9.79
CA GLU A 213 16.11 -8.96 -11.09
C GLU A 213 14.65 -9.38 -11.36
N LEU A 214 14.27 -10.57 -10.89
CA LEU A 214 12.88 -11.01 -10.89
C LEU A 214 12.00 -10.16 -9.96
N ALA A 215 12.49 -9.82 -8.77
CA ALA A 215 11.76 -9.08 -7.71
C ALA A 215 11.62 -7.57 -7.95
N LEU A 216 12.49 -6.97 -8.78
CA LEU A 216 12.43 -5.54 -9.07
C LEU A 216 11.17 -5.16 -9.86
N LEU A 217 10.57 -4.05 -9.44
CA LEU A 217 9.33 -3.50 -9.95
C LEU A 217 9.61 -2.41 -11.00
N PRO A 218 8.83 -2.33 -12.09
CA PRO A 218 8.93 -1.27 -13.09
C PRO A 218 8.24 0.02 -12.62
N GLY A 219 8.59 1.16 -13.25
CA GLY A 219 7.94 2.46 -13.01
C GLY A 219 8.66 3.39 -12.04
N GLY A 220 9.80 2.96 -11.50
CA GLY A 220 10.71 3.80 -10.72
C GLY A 220 11.59 4.68 -11.60
N SER A 221 12.30 5.62 -10.97
CA SER A 221 13.33 6.44 -11.62
C SER A 221 14.74 5.87 -11.43
N LEU A 222 14.92 5.00 -10.43
CA LEU A 222 16.21 4.41 -10.14
C LEU A 222 16.46 3.21 -11.04
N ASP A 223 17.59 3.23 -11.74
CA ASP A 223 18.16 2.03 -12.35
C ASP A 223 18.79 1.16 -11.25
N ILE A 224 17.93 0.43 -10.55
CA ILE A 224 18.40 -0.44 -9.47
C ILE A 224 19.15 -1.63 -10.05
N THR A 225 18.94 -2.01 -11.31
CA THR A 225 19.80 -2.98 -12.00
C THR A 225 21.26 -2.53 -12.09
N ALA A 226 21.52 -1.24 -12.33
CA ALA A 226 22.87 -0.66 -12.25
C ALA A 226 23.42 -0.64 -10.81
N VAL A 227 22.57 -0.43 -9.80
CA VAL A 227 22.93 -0.56 -8.37
C VAL A 227 23.20 -2.03 -7.97
N VAL A 228 22.57 -2.98 -8.67
CA VAL A 228 22.57 -4.42 -8.39
C VAL A 228 23.73 -5.17 -9.03
N GLN A 229 24.48 -4.56 -9.96
CA GLN A 229 25.56 -5.24 -10.69
C GLN A 229 26.61 -5.90 -9.79
N LEU A 230 26.72 -5.55 -8.51
CA LEU A 230 27.80 -6.02 -7.67
C LEU A 230 27.40 -6.55 -6.28
N MET A 231 26.11 -6.68 -5.93
CA MET A 231 25.69 -7.05 -4.55
C MET A 231 26.52 -6.27 -3.50
N GLU A 232 26.84 -5.00 -3.82
CA GLU A 232 27.89 -4.22 -3.17
C GLU A 232 27.61 -4.06 -1.68
N PRO A 233 28.63 -3.81 -0.84
CA PRO A 233 28.45 -3.40 0.55
C PRO A 233 27.36 -2.32 0.69
N LEU A 234 26.65 -2.33 1.82
CA LEU A 234 25.50 -1.43 2.01
C LEU A 234 25.92 0.05 2.00
N GLU A 235 27.18 0.30 2.31
CA GLU A 235 27.86 1.59 2.26
C GLU A 235 27.83 2.16 0.83
N VAL A 236 28.05 1.31 -0.19
CA VAL A 236 28.01 1.75 -1.58
C VAL A 236 26.58 2.10 -2.02
N LEU A 237 25.56 1.44 -1.45
CA LEU A 237 24.17 1.82 -1.68
C LEU A 237 23.89 3.22 -1.13
N ILE A 238 24.42 3.56 0.06
CA ILE A 238 24.30 4.91 0.64
C ILE A 238 24.95 5.93 -0.30
N ASP A 239 26.20 5.69 -0.71
CA ASP A 239 26.95 6.61 -1.58
C ASP A 239 26.25 6.84 -2.92
N ARG A 240 25.75 5.77 -3.57
CA ARG A 240 25.03 5.90 -4.85
C ARG A 240 23.72 6.66 -4.72
N LEU A 241 23.04 6.57 -3.58
CA LEU A 241 21.73 7.17 -3.37
C LEU A 241 21.78 8.50 -2.60
N MET A 242 22.97 8.98 -2.21
CA MET A 242 23.15 10.21 -1.42
C MET A 242 22.66 11.48 -2.13
N HIS A 243 22.69 11.49 -3.46
CA HIS A 243 22.21 12.62 -4.29
C HIS A 243 20.75 12.47 -4.72
N THR A 244 20.08 11.40 -4.29
CA THR A 244 18.67 11.19 -4.57
C THR A 244 17.80 11.77 -3.43
N PRO A 245 16.50 12.01 -3.67
CA PRO A 245 15.57 12.41 -2.60
C PRO A 245 15.46 11.40 -1.44
N TYR A 246 15.96 10.17 -1.63
CA TYR A 246 15.85 9.07 -0.68
C TYR A 246 17.04 8.95 0.27
N ALA A 247 18.08 9.79 0.12
CA ALA A 247 19.33 9.73 0.86
C ALA A 247 19.13 9.48 2.36
N ARG A 248 18.31 10.31 3.01
CA ARG A 248 17.99 10.18 4.44
C ARG A 248 17.37 8.83 4.79
N ALA A 249 16.41 8.35 4.00
CA ALA A 249 15.73 7.09 4.26
C ALA A 249 16.71 5.91 4.11
N VAL A 250 17.61 5.97 3.13
CA VAL A 250 18.64 4.96 2.87
C VAL A 250 19.69 4.96 3.97
N GLU A 251 20.30 6.11 4.28
CA GLU A 251 21.37 6.24 5.27
C GLU A 251 20.90 5.81 6.67
N GLU A 252 19.86 6.47 7.20
CA GLU A 252 19.32 6.12 8.53
C GLU A 252 18.75 4.70 8.57
N GLY A 253 18.10 4.28 7.49
CA GLY A 253 17.50 2.96 7.36
C GLY A 253 18.53 1.84 7.35
N VAL A 254 19.61 2.00 6.59
CA VAL A 254 20.73 1.05 6.51
C VAL A 254 21.49 0.99 7.82
N HIS A 255 21.82 2.11 8.45
CA HIS A 255 22.50 2.11 9.75
C HIS A 255 21.66 1.46 10.85
N SER A 256 20.36 1.72 10.88
CA SER A 256 19.45 1.05 11.81
C SER A 256 19.36 -0.45 11.52
N TYR A 257 19.32 -0.83 10.24
CA TYR A 257 19.28 -2.22 9.82
C TYR A 257 20.55 -2.98 10.23
N GLN A 258 21.74 -2.40 10.06
CA GLN A 258 23.01 -3.00 10.51
C GLN A 258 23.06 -3.24 12.03
N LYS A 259 22.36 -2.44 12.83
CA LYS A 259 22.32 -2.57 14.29
C LYS A 259 21.23 -3.52 14.80
N THR A 260 20.09 -3.58 14.12
CA THR A 260 18.87 -4.25 14.64
C THR A 260 18.44 -5.46 13.83
N ASP A 261 19.00 -5.67 12.64
CA ASP A 261 18.55 -6.65 11.62
C ASP A 261 17.08 -6.48 11.17
N THR A 262 16.48 -5.33 11.49
CA THR A 262 15.12 -4.98 11.10
C THR A 262 15.10 -3.84 10.08
N LEU A 263 14.12 -3.88 9.17
CA LEU A 263 13.89 -2.80 8.21
C LEU A 263 12.82 -1.80 8.68
N THR A 264 12.34 -1.91 9.91
CA THR A 264 11.23 -1.11 10.44
C THR A 264 11.52 0.40 10.36
N ARG A 265 12.76 0.82 10.66
CA ARG A 265 13.16 2.23 10.53
C ARG A 265 13.12 2.71 9.08
N PHE A 266 13.65 1.93 8.14
CA PHE A 266 13.59 2.25 6.71
C PHE A 266 12.14 2.35 6.23
N GLU A 267 11.29 1.37 6.58
CA GLU A 267 9.88 1.35 6.19
C GLU A 267 9.13 2.59 6.69
N LYS A 268 9.40 3.01 7.93
CA LYS A 268 8.84 4.24 8.49
C LYS A 268 9.29 5.47 7.71
N LEU A 269 10.60 5.63 7.47
CA LEU A 269 11.13 6.78 6.75
C LEU A 269 10.63 6.84 5.30
N ALA A 270 10.49 5.69 4.64
CA ALA A 270 9.91 5.58 3.30
C ALA A 270 8.42 5.99 3.28
N ASP A 271 7.62 5.48 4.23
CA ASP A 271 6.21 5.86 4.37
C ASP A 271 6.07 7.38 4.67
N ASP A 272 6.89 7.92 5.58
CA ASP A 272 6.89 9.35 5.94
C ASP A 272 7.31 10.24 4.77
N PHE A 273 8.29 9.81 3.96
CA PHE A 273 8.66 10.49 2.73
C PHE A 273 7.49 10.57 1.75
N LEU A 274 6.84 9.45 1.48
CA LEU A 274 5.68 9.38 0.58
C LEU A 274 4.53 10.24 1.10
N LEU A 275 4.28 10.21 2.40
CA LEU A 275 3.25 11.05 3.02
C LEU A 275 3.58 12.54 2.89
N LYS A 276 4.85 12.94 3.02
CA LYS A 276 5.29 14.32 2.80
C LYS A 276 5.06 14.77 1.36
N VAL A 277 5.27 13.90 0.37
CA VAL A 277 4.93 14.18 -1.03
C VAL A 277 3.41 14.33 -1.19
N ALA A 278 2.63 13.42 -0.60
CA ALA A 278 1.16 13.47 -0.64
C ALA A 278 0.59 14.73 0.02
N LYS A 279 1.14 15.17 1.16
CA LYS A 279 0.73 16.39 1.90
C LYS A 279 0.81 17.66 1.05
N ARG A 280 1.63 17.70 -0.01
CA ARG A 280 1.69 18.84 -0.94
C ARG A 280 0.36 19.06 -1.68
N ALA A 281 -0.45 18.01 -1.84
CA ALA A 281 -1.79 18.11 -2.40
C ALA A 281 -2.70 19.06 -1.60
N LYS A 282 -2.43 19.27 -0.30
CA LYS A 282 -3.21 20.18 0.55
C LYS A 282 -3.20 21.63 0.05
N TYR A 283 -2.15 22.05 -0.63
CA TYR A 283 -1.99 23.43 -1.11
C TYR A 283 -2.55 23.64 -2.52
N LEU A 284 -3.06 22.59 -3.17
CA LEU A 284 -3.59 22.66 -4.52
C LEU A 284 -5.12 22.85 -4.49
N MET A 285 -5.59 23.79 -5.30
CA MET A 285 -7.01 24.16 -5.40
C MET A 285 -7.70 23.59 -6.65
N SER A 286 -6.94 22.89 -7.50
CA SER A 286 -7.43 22.30 -8.75
C SER A 286 -6.64 21.04 -9.09
N GLY A 287 -7.19 20.20 -9.96
CA GLY A 287 -6.55 18.97 -10.43
C GLY A 287 -6.93 17.73 -9.61
N PRO A 288 -6.42 16.55 -10.00
CA PRO A 288 -6.66 15.29 -9.30
C PRO A 288 -5.97 15.19 -7.93
N GLU A 289 -4.99 16.04 -7.65
CA GLU A 289 -4.10 15.94 -6.51
C GLU A 289 -4.82 15.99 -5.16
N PRO A 290 -5.75 16.93 -4.89
CA PRO A 290 -6.40 16.99 -3.57
C PRO A 290 -7.23 15.73 -3.29
N VAL A 291 -7.88 15.17 -4.31
CA VAL A 291 -8.66 13.93 -4.19
C VAL A 291 -7.75 12.74 -3.95
N ALA A 292 -6.65 12.64 -4.68
CA ALA A 292 -5.63 11.60 -4.48
C ALA A 292 -4.96 11.70 -3.10
N GLY A 293 -4.62 12.92 -2.66
CA GLY A 293 -4.05 13.19 -1.35
C GLY A 293 -4.95 12.70 -0.22
N TYR A 294 -6.26 12.91 -0.34
CA TYR A 294 -7.23 12.38 0.62
C TYR A 294 -7.34 10.85 0.61
N LEU A 295 -7.35 10.20 -0.57
CA LEU A 295 -7.33 8.74 -0.62
C LEU A 295 -6.09 8.17 0.07
N LEU A 296 -4.91 8.73 -0.24
CA LEU A 296 -3.65 8.37 0.42
C LEU A 296 -3.68 8.63 1.93
N ALA A 297 -4.30 9.72 2.36
CA ALA A 297 -4.49 10.05 3.76
C ALA A 297 -5.36 9.02 4.48
N LYS A 298 -6.51 8.64 3.91
CA LYS A 298 -7.40 7.63 4.49
C LYS A 298 -6.72 6.27 4.57
N GLU A 299 -5.97 5.87 3.55
CA GLU A 299 -5.21 4.61 3.61
C GLU A 299 -4.13 4.62 4.69
N ASN A 300 -3.41 5.73 4.84
CA ASN A 300 -2.42 5.89 5.91
C ASN A 300 -3.09 5.84 7.30
N GLU A 301 -4.23 6.50 7.45
CA GLU A 301 -5.02 6.48 8.69
C GLU A 301 -5.46 5.06 9.06
N LEU A 302 -6.04 4.31 8.12
CA LEU A 302 -6.43 2.92 8.35
C LEU A 302 -5.22 2.04 8.69
N LYS A 303 -4.07 2.28 8.06
CA LYS A 303 -2.81 1.59 8.38
C LYS A 303 -2.34 1.93 9.80
N LEU A 304 -2.43 3.18 10.25
CA LEU A 304 -2.09 3.58 11.61
C LEU A 304 -3.02 2.93 12.64
N LEU A 305 -4.33 2.93 12.37
CA LEU A 305 -5.32 2.25 13.21
C LEU A 305 -5.01 0.76 13.34
N ARG A 306 -4.67 0.09 12.24
CA ARG A 306 -4.29 -1.33 12.25
C ARG A 306 -3.04 -1.59 13.09
N ILE A 307 -2.01 -0.75 13.02
CA ILE A 307 -0.80 -0.90 13.86
C ILE A 307 -1.17 -0.80 15.35
N ILE A 308 -1.97 0.20 15.72
CA ILE A 308 -2.35 0.43 17.11
C ILE A 308 -3.17 -0.76 17.63
N MET A 309 -4.21 -1.15 16.89
CA MET A 309 -5.10 -2.23 17.31
C MET A 309 -4.38 -3.58 17.41
N VAL A 310 -3.57 -3.94 16.40
CA VAL A 310 -2.76 -5.16 16.45
C VAL A 310 -1.76 -5.10 17.61
N GLY A 311 -1.13 -3.95 17.85
CA GLY A 311 -0.23 -3.76 18.99
C GLY A 311 -0.93 -3.95 20.33
N LYS A 312 -2.12 -3.39 20.52
CA LYS A 312 -2.92 -3.51 21.75
C LYS A 312 -3.47 -4.93 21.96
N ILE A 313 -3.97 -5.57 20.91
CA ILE A 313 -4.42 -6.97 20.95
C ILE A 313 -3.28 -7.90 21.38
N ASN A 314 -2.07 -7.68 20.86
CA ASN A 314 -0.88 -8.45 21.22
C ASN A 314 -0.16 -7.94 22.48
N ARG A 315 -0.75 -6.96 23.20
CA ARG A 315 -0.22 -6.39 24.45
C ARG A 315 1.21 -5.87 24.34
N LEU A 316 1.57 -5.31 23.18
CA LEU A 316 2.88 -4.69 22.98
C LEU A 316 3.03 -3.43 23.85
N PRO A 317 4.24 -3.14 24.35
CA PRO A 317 4.54 -1.88 25.03
C PRO A 317 4.18 -0.67 24.16
N THR A 318 3.67 0.40 24.78
CA THR A 318 3.28 1.63 24.07
C THR A 318 4.43 2.21 23.23
N GLU A 319 5.66 2.17 23.74
CA GLU A 319 6.83 2.66 23.02
C GLU A 319 7.10 1.86 21.73
N GLU A 320 6.97 0.53 21.76
CA GLU A 320 7.11 -0.30 20.54
C GLU A 320 6.01 -0.01 19.50
N ILE A 321 4.79 0.27 19.96
CA ILE A 321 3.70 0.70 19.07
C ILE A 321 4.07 2.04 18.44
N LYS A 322 4.48 3.03 19.25
CA LYS A 322 4.85 4.38 18.82
C LYS A 322 6.05 4.40 17.87
N GLU A 323 7.04 3.53 18.06
CA GLU A 323 8.16 3.38 17.15
C GLU A 323 7.70 3.00 15.73
N ARG A 324 6.71 2.10 15.64
CA ARG A 324 6.11 1.64 14.38
C ARG A 324 5.10 2.61 13.78
N LEU A 325 4.63 3.61 14.53
CA LEU A 325 3.72 4.63 14.01
C LEU A 325 4.46 5.51 13.00
N ARG A 326 3.84 5.61 11.81
CA ARG A 326 4.20 6.56 10.77
C ARG A 326 3.64 7.94 11.12
N ASP A 327 4.02 8.95 10.34
CA ASP A 327 3.44 10.29 10.44
C ASP A 327 1.93 10.27 10.07
N ALA A 328 1.18 11.23 10.63
CA ALA A 328 -0.24 11.42 10.35
C ALA A 328 -0.41 12.40 9.18
N TYR A 329 -1.46 12.24 8.36
CA TYR A 329 -1.65 13.15 7.22
C TYR A 329 -2.06 14.55 7.67
N VAL A 330 -2.90 14.67 8.71
CA VAL A 330 -3.42 15.95 9.24
C VAL A 330 -2.57 16.48 10.37
#